data_AF-A0A3N2MUY5-F1
#
_entry.id   AF-A0A3N2MUY5-F1
#
_cell.length_a   1.000
_cell.length_b   1.000
_cell.length_c   1.000
_cell.angle_alpha   90.00
_cell.angle_beta   90.00
_cell.angle_gamma   90.00
#
_symmetry.space_group_name_H-M   'P 1'
#
loop_
_entity.id
_entity.type
_entity.pdbx_description
1 polymer ?
#
loop_
_entity_poly.entity_id
_entity_poly.type
_entity_poly.pdbx_seq_one_letter_code
_entity_poly.pdbx_strand_id
1 'polypeptide(L)' 'MLTSIFKQPLNKSLQKVYATIQNNPKITHSETMETLHISESTAKRAPRNLKRLGYITREGGTKPVDGLF' A
#
# COMPACT_ATOMS: atom_id res chain seq x y z
N MET A 1 -2.91 24.15 12.69
CA MET A 1 -3.78 23.05 13.15
C MET A 1 -3.48 21.83 12.30
N LEU A 2 -3.01 20.73 12.88
CA LEU A 2 -2.75 19.50 12.11
C LEU A 2 -4.07 18.75 11.95
N THR A 3 -4.61 18.72 10.74
CA THR A 3 -5.83 17.98 10.38
C THR A 3 -5.57 16.48 10.53
N SER A 4 -6.18 15.88 11.55
CA SER A 4 -6.20 14.43 11.74
C SER A 4 -7.01 13.79 10.61
N ILE A 5 -6.33 13.10 9.69
CA ILE A 5 -6.99 12.24 8.69
C ILE A 5 -7.46 10.99 9.46
N PHE A 6 -8.78 10.76 9.52
CA PHE A 6 -9.38 9.60 10.18
C PHE A 6 -8.78 8.28 9.67
N LYS A 7 -7.85 7.70 10.43
CA LYS A 7 -7.24 6.39 10.15
C LYS A 7 -8.13 5.30 10.74
N GLN A 8 -8.83 4.53 9.90
CA GLN A 8 -9.54 3.33 10.35
C GLN A 8 -8.55 2.20 10.67
N PRO A 9 -8.75 1.40 11.73
CA PRO A 9 -7.84 0.33 12.09
C PRO A 9 -7.64 -0.67 10.95
N LEU A 10 -6.38 -0.91 10.59
CA LEU A 10 -6.00 -1.88 9.56
C LEU A 10 -6.18 -3.30 10.08
N ASN A 11 -6.67 -4.20 9.22
CA ASN A 11 -6.61 -5.63 9.48
C ASN A 11 -5.16 -6.15 9.40
N LYS A 12 -4.89 -7.34 9.96
CA LYS A 12 -3.52 -7.89 10.05
C LYS A 12 -2.79 -7.97 8.71
N SER A 13 -3.49 -8.31 7.63
CA SER A 13 -2.90 -8.39 6.29
C SER A 13 -2.50 -7.01 5.77
N LEU A 14 -3.37 -6.00 5.92
CA LEU A 14 -3.08 -4.62 5.54
C LEU A 14 -1.96 -4.02 6.40
N GLN A 15 -1.87 -4.38 7.68
CA GLN A 15 -0.77 -3.95 8.55
C GLN A 15 0.59 -4.46 8.04
N LYS A 16 0.67 -5.75 7.65
CA LYS A 16 1.90 -6.32 7.09
C LYS A 16 2.31 -5.61 5.80
N VAL A 17 1.37 -5.44 4.86
CA VAL A 17 1.62 -4.73 3.60
C VAL A 17 2.07 -3.30 3.86
N TYR A 18 1.40 -2.60 4.78
CA TYR A 18 1.77 -1.24 5.15
C TYR A 18 3.18 -1.16 5.72
N ALA A 19 3.56 -2.05 6.64
CA ALA A 19 4.91 -2.10 7.19
C ALA A 19 5.97 -2.37 6.10
N THR A 20 5.69 -3.25 5.15
CA THR A 20 6.59 -3.51 4.01
C THR A 20 6.78 -2.28 3.14
N ILE A 21 5.69 -1.54 2.83
CA ILE A 21 5.76 -0.28 2.08
C ILE A 21 6.53 0.78 2.87
N GLN A 22 6.37 0.86 4.19
CA GLN A 22 7.16 1.81 5.00
C GLN A 22 8.67 1.50 4.97
N ASN A 23 9.04 0.22 4.96
CA ASN A 23 10.44 -0.20 4.89
C ASN A 23 11.02 -0.05 3.48
N ASN A 24 10.22 -0.27 2.44
CA ASN A 24 10.61 -0.07 1.04
C ASN A 24 9.49 0.65 0.27
N PRO A 25 9.49 2.01 0.24
CA PRO A 25 8.43 2.78 -0.41
C PRO A 25 8.30 2.59 -1.92
N LYS A 26 9.32 2.00 -2.57
CA LYS A 26 9.34 1.72 -4.00
C LYS A 26 9.03 0.25 -4.32
N ILE A 27 8.69 -0.55 -3.31
CA ILE A 27 8.33 -1.96 -3.52
C ILE A 27 7.24 -2.06 -4.58
N THR A 28 7.27 -3.10 -5.40
CA THR A 28 6.29 -3.34 -6.46
C THR A 28 5.22 -4.34 -6.02
N HIS A 29 4.13 -4.47 -6.78
CA HIS A 29 3.11 -5.50 -6.53
C HIS A 29 3.73 -6.91 -6.44
N SER A 30 4.62 -7.24 -7.38
CA SER A 30 5.27 -8.54 -7.50
C SER A 30 6.19 -8.82 -6.31
N GLU A 31 7.04 -7.87 -5.94
CA GLU A 31 7.92 -8.00 -4.77
C GLU A 31 7.11 -8.13 -3.47
N THR A 32 5.95 -7.47 -3.40
CA THR A 32 5.07 -7.58 -2.23
C THR A 32 4.43 -8.97 -2.14
N MET A 33 4.10 -9.59 -3.28
CA MET A 33 3.64 -10.98 -3.32
C MET A 33 4.72 -11.94 -2.85
N GLU A 34 5.95 -11.78 -3.34
CA GLU A 34 7.09 -12.63 -2.98
C GLU A 34 7.45 -12.48 -1.51
N THR A 35 7.54 -11.24 -1.02
CA THR A 35 7.95 -10.93 0.36
C THR A 35 6.92 -11.38 1.39
N LEU A 36 5.62 -11.22 1.08
CA LEU A 36 4.54 -11.52 2.04
C LEU A 36 3.85 -12.86 1.77
N HIS A 37 4.25 -13.57 0.71
CA HIS A 37 3.61 -14.80 0.23
C HIS A 37 2.08 -14.65 0.10
N ILE A 38 1.65 -13.54 -0.49
CA ILE A 38 0.23 -13.23 -0.71
C ILE A 38 -0.15 -13.38 -2.18
N SER A 39 -1.44 -13.61 -2.42
CA SER A 39 -1.97 -13.65 -3.79
C SER A 39 -1.81 -12.31 -4.51
N GLU A 40 -1.70 -12.37 -5.84
CA GLU A 40 -1.69 -11.19 -6.70
C GLU A 40 -2.91 -10.28 -6.47
N SER A 41 -4.09 -10.89 -6.30
CA SER A 41 -5.33 -10.18 -5.99
C SER A 41 -5.23 -9.37 -4.69
N THR A 42 -4.55 -9.91 -3.67
CA THR A 42 -4.33 -9.24 -2.39
C THR A 42 -3.29 -8.13 -2.54
N ALA A 43 -2.18 -8.39 -3.24
CA ALA A 43 -1.13 -7.42 -3.49
C ALA A 43 -1.64 -6.19 -4.25
N LYS A 44 -2.56 -6.35 -5.21
CA LYS A 44 -3.20 -5.23 -5.92
C LYS A 44 -4.26 -4.49 -5.09
N ARG A 45 -5.00 -5.19 -4.23
CA ARG A 45 -6.10 -4.61 -3.42
C ARG A 45 -5.59 -3.87 -2.19
N ALA A 46 -4.56 -4.39 -1.52
CA ALA A 46 -4.06 -3.85 -0.26
C ALA A 46 -3.62 -2.37 -0.35
N PRO A 47 -2.82 -1.95 -1.34
CA PRO A 47 -2.41 -0.54 -1.51
C PRO A 47 -3.58 0.36 -1.85
N ARG A 48 -4.52 -0.11 -2.69
CA ARG A 48 -5.77 0.62 -2.97
C ARG A 48 -6.57 0.87 -1.70
N ASN A 49 -6.66 -0.14 -0.82
CA ASN A 49 -7.30 0.00 0.48
C ASN A 49 -6.54 0.96 1.40
N LEU A 50 -5.21 0.85 1.49
CA LEU A 50 -4.37 1.74 2.29
C LEU A 50 -4.51 3.21 1.84
N LYS A 51 -4.58 3.46 0.53
CA LYS A 51 -4.84 4.79 -0.04
C LYS A 51 -6.22 5.30 0.35
N ARG A 52 -7.26 4.47 0.19
CA ARG A 52 -8.65 4.82 0.56
C ARG A 52 -8.76 5.14 2.06
N LEU A 53 -7.99 4.46 2.90
CA LEU A 53 -7.97 4.63 4.35
C LEU A 53 -7.04 5.77 4.82
N GLY A 54 -6.36 6.47 3.91
CA GLY A 54 -5.49 7.60 4.24
C GLY A 54 -4.14 7.22 4.85
N TYR A 55 -3.68 5.97 4.65
CA TYR A 55 -2.40 5.50 5.16
C TYR A 55 -1.23 5.77 4.21
N ILE A 56 -1.48 5.75 2.90
CA ILE A 56 -0.46 6.03 1.88
C ILE A 56 -1.01 7.05 0.87
N THR A 57 -0.11 7.87 0.35
CA THR A 57 -0.38 8.77 -0.76
C THR A 57 0.73 8.57 -1.79
N ARG A 58 0.40 8.64 -3.08
CA ARG A 58 1.41 8.52 -4.14
C ARG A 58 2.08 9.88 -4.31
N GLU A 59 3.39 9.94 -4.11
CA GLU A 59 4.17 11.05 -4.65
C GLU A 59 4.32 10.85 -6.16
N GLY A 60 3.95 11.86 -6.95
CA GLY A 60 4.05 11.81 -8.42
C GLY A 60 2.75 11.39 -9.10
N GLY A 61 1.91 12.39 -9.39
CA GLY A 61 0.76 12.23 -10.26
C GLY A 61 1.14 11.77 -11.67
N THR A 62 0.18 11.12 -12.34
CA THR A 62 0.11 10.87 -13.79
C THR A 62 1.19 9.99 -14.44
N LYS A 63 0.94 8.67 -14.44
CA LYS A 63 0.77 7.79 -15.63
C LYS A 63 0.72 6.32 -15.16
N PRO A 64 -0.09 5.46 -15.79
CA PRO A 64 -0.08 4.03 -15.53
C PRO A 64 1.18 3.47 -16.21
N VAL A 65 2.26 3.37 -15.46
CA VAL A 65 3.35 2.47 -15.80
C VAL A 65 3.11 1.20 -15.02
N ASP A 66 3.07 0.08 -15.72
CA ASP A 66 3.00 -1.24 -15.11
C ASP A 66 4.10 -1.35 -14.06
N GLY A 67 3.72 -1.44 -12.77
CA GLY A 67 4.64 -1.91 -11.73
C GLY A 67 4.91 -1.04 -10.51
N LEU A 68 4.28 0.12 -10.28
CA LEU A 68 4.50 0.88 -9.03
C LEU A 68 3.18 1.32 -8.37
N PHE A 69 3.14 1.22 -7.03
CA PHE A 69 1.98 1.54 -6.18
C PHE A 69 1.46 2.98 -6.32
#